data_AF-A0A938H027-F1
#
_entry.id   AF-A0A938H027-F1
#
_cell.length_a   1.000
_cell.length_b   1.000
_cell.length_c   1.000
_cell.angle_alpha   90.00
_cell.angle_beta   90.00
_cell.angle_gamma   90.00
#
_symmetry.space_group_name_H-M   'P 1'
#
loop_
_entity.id
_entity.type
_entity.pdbx_description
1 polymer ?
#
loop_
_entity_poly.entity_id
_entity_poly.type
_entity_poly.pdbx_seq_one_letter_code
_entity_poly.pdbx_strand_id
1 'polypeptide(L)'
;MKTRFSVARLLPLLLIGGAFAASSAPVPVVALNQVGFLTTQPKRFTAPLSPDGTTFTVRRANGAAPLYSGKISGHIGDFSAFQPPDSAEHYVVALAATGDQPAVMS
;
A
#
# COMPACT_ATOMS: atom_id res chain seq x y z
N MET A 1 -54.05 39.91 -19.46
CA MET A 1 -53.29 39.23 -18.37
C MET A 1 -51.96 38.78 -18.95
N LYS A 2 -50.85 39.27 -18.39
CA LYS A 2 -49.46 38.98 -18.81
C LYS A 2 -49.10 37.53 -18.43
N THR A 3 -48.27 36.83 -19.20
CA THR A 3 -47.04 36.12 -18.73
C THR A 3 -46.26 35.60 -19.94
N ARG A 4 -44.94 35.85 -19.90
CA ARG A 4 -43.94 35.53 -20.92
C ARG A 4 -43.39 34.13 -20.67
N PHE A 5 -43.34 33.25 -21.67
CA PHE A 5 -42.54 32.03 -21.59
C PHE A 5 -41.10 32.37 -21.98
N SER A 6 -40.21 32.34 -20.99
CA SER A 6 -38.78 32.57 -21.12
C SER A 6 -38.05 31.30 -20.72
N VAL A 7 -37.03 30.93 -21.52
CA VAL A 7 -35.81 30.20 -21.12
C VAL A 7 -36.04 28.68 -20.93
N ALA A 8 -35.32 27.78 -21.60
CA ALA A 8 -33.91 27.59 -21.34
C ALA A 8 -33.11 27.02 -22.53
N ARG A 9 -31.93 27.63 -22.69
CA ARG A 9 -30.81 27.22 -23.53
C ARG A 9 -30.39 25.77 -23.23
N LEU A 10 -30.21 24.97 -24.28
CA LEU A 10 -29.37 23.77 -24.21
C LEU A 10 -27.96 24.19 -23.79
N LEU A 11 -27.48 23.73 -22.63
CA LEU A 11 -26.05 23.66 -22.33
C LEU A 11 -25.50 22.32 -22.84
N PRO A 12 -24.38 22.29 -23.56
CA PRO A 12 -23.65 21.04 -23.77
C PRO A 12 -22.96 20.65 -22.46
N LEU A 13 -23.15 19.38 -22.05
CA LEU A 13 -22.47 18.77 -20.93
C LEU A 13 -20.99 18.57 -21.28
N LEU A 14 -20.14 19.49 -20.80
CA LEU A 14 -18.69 19.36 -20.82
C LEU A 14 -18.28 18.35 -19.74
N LEU A 15 -18.04 17.09 -20.11
CA LEU A 15 -17.46 16.09 -19.22
C LEU A 15 -15.94 16.10 -19.35
N ILE A 16 -15.35 16.64 -18.30
CA ILE A 16 -13.94 16.81 -17.98
C ILE A 16 -13.22 15.46 -18.09
N GLY A 17 -12.28 15.34 -19.02
CA GLY A 17 -11.31 14.25 -19.07
C GLY A 17 -10.27 14.44 -17.95
N GLY A 18 -10.50 13.84 -16.79
CA GLY A 18 -9.49 13.75 -15.73
C GLY A 18 -8.41 12.75 -16.13
N ALA A 19 -7.23 13.25 -16.50
CA ALA A 19 -6.05 12.42 -16.69
C ALA A 19 -5.59 11.89 -15.31
N PHE A 20 -5.77 10.60 -15.06
CA PHE A 20 -5.08 9.93 -13.97
C PHE A 20 -3.60 9.84 -14.35
N ALA A 21 -2.75 10.64 -13.69
CA ALA A 21 -1.31 10.50 -13.83
C ALA A 21 -0.89 9.17 -13.20
N ALA A 22 -0.52 8.19 -14.03
CA ALA A 22 0.11 6.97 -13.55
C ALA A 22 1.51 7.33 -13.00
N SER A 23 1.69 7.22 -11.69
CA SER A 23 3.00 7.37 -11.06
C SER A 23 3.88 6.21 -11.51
N SER A 24 4.96 6.48 -12.25
CA SER A 24 5.93 5.46 -12.66
C SER A 24 6.97 5.16 -11.58
N ALA A 25 6.62 5.34 -10.30
CA ALA A 25 7.53 5.05 -9.20
C ALA A 25 8.00 3.59 -9.32
N PRO A 26 9.31 3.32 -9.17
CA PRO A 26 9.84 1.97 -9.24
C PRO A 26 9.07 1.06 -8.28
N VAL A 27 8.49 -0.02 -8.78
CA VAL A 27 7.79 -0.98 -7.94
C VAL A 27 8.82 -1.58 -6.97
N PRO A 28 8.64 -1.40 -5.66
CA PRO A 28 9.62 -1.92 -4.70
C PRO A 28 9.55 -3.45 -4.69
N VAL A 29 10.70 -4.09 -4.87
CA VAL A 29 10.82 -5.55 -4.81
C VAL A 29 11.17 -5.96 -3.38
N VAL A 30 10.32 -6.78 -2.78
CA VAL A 30 10.50 -7.36 -1.45
C VAL A 30 10.62 -8.87 -1.57
N ALA A 31 11.75 -9.42 -1.15
CA ALA A 31 11.99 -10.86 -1.04
C ALA A 31 11.74 -11.29 0.42
N LEU A 32 10.73 -12.15 0.61
CA LEU A 32 10.27 -12.66 1.89
C LEU A 32 10.14 -14.19 1.83
N ASN A 33 10.29 -14.88 2.96
CA ASN A 33 9.87 -16.28 3.04
C ASN A 33 8.34 -16.39 2.85
N GLN A 34 7.91 -17.06 1.79
CA GLN A 34 6.49 -17.23 1.43
C GLN A 34 5.78 -18.35 2.19
N VAL A 35 6.52 -19.19 2.92
CA VAL A 35 5.92 -20.25 3.77
C VAL A 35 5.45 -19.66 5.11
N GLY A 36 6.21 -18.72 5.67
CA GLY A 36 5.88 -18.06 6.94
C GLY A 36 7.07 -17.98 7.90
N PHE A 37 6.79 -17.56 9.13
CA PHE A 37 7.78 -17.41 10.20
C PHE A 37 7.24 -17.93 11.53
N LEU A 38 8.13 -18.44 12.37
CA LEU A 38 7.81 -18.75 13.76
C LEU A 38 7.75 -17.46 14.59
N THR A 39 6.78 -17.37 15.50
CA THR A 39 6.49 -16.18 16.31
C THR A 39 7.73 -15.69 17.06
N THR A 40 8.48 -16.57 17.70
CA THR A 40 9.61 -16.24 18.59
C THR A 40 10.98 -16.20 17.90
N GLN A 41 11.07 -16.58 16.63
CA GLN A 41 12.34 -16.61 15.90
C GLN A 41 12.65 -15.26 15.24
N PRO A 42 13.93 -15.01 14.87
CA PRO A 42 14.30 -13.87 14.05
C PRO A 42 13.57 -13.87 12.70
N LYS A 43 13.11 -12.69 12.26
CA LYS A 43 12.30 -12.51 11.04
C LYS A 43 12.84 -11.34 10.24
N ARG A 44 13.29 -11.64 9.02
CA ARG A 44 13.93 -10.66 8.11
C ARG A 44 13.42 -10.82 6.70
N PHE A 45 13.41 -9.71 5.96
CA PHE A 45 13.19 -9.67 4.52
C PHE A 45 14.26 -8.82 3.86
N THR A 46 14.44 -9.05 2.56
CA THR A 46 15.39 -8.28 1.76
C THR A 46 14.63 -7.39 0.79
N ALA A 47 14.98 -6.12 0.71
CA ALA A 47 14.40 -5.15 -0.20
C ALA A 47 15.52 -4.40 -0.96
N PRO A 48 16.12 -5.05 -1.97
CA PRO A 48 17.34 -4.55 -2.63
C PRO A 48 17.13 -3.25 -3.40
N LEU A 49 15.89 -2.96 -3.81
CA LEU A 49 15.53 -1.73 -4.53
C LEU A 49 15.04 -0.61 -3.60
N SER A 50 15.00 -0.86 -2.30
CA SER A 50 14.54 0.12 -1.31
C SER A 50 15.74 0.78 -0.64
N PRO A 51 15.79 2.12 -0.60
CA PRO A 51 16.80 2.85 0.15
C PRO A 51 16.73 2.56 1.64
N ASP A 52 17.88 2.68 2.31
CA ASP A 52 17.91 2.67 3.77
C ASP A 52 17.09 3.83 4.35
N GLY A 53 16.48 3.58 5.51
CA GLY A 53 15.54 4.50 6.14
C GLY A 53 14.11 4.43 5.59
N THR A 54 13.87 3.68 4.50
CA THR A 54 12.51 3.41 4.00
C THR A 54 11.69 2.75 5.10
N THR A 55 10.54 3.35 5.41
CA THR A 55 9.63 2.81 6.42
C THR A 55 8.91 1.61 5.85
N PHE A 56 8.73 0.56 6.65
CA PHE A 56 7.86 -0.55 6.33
C PHE A 56 6.85 -0.76 7.45
N THR A 57 5.76 -1.45 7.10
CA THR A 57 4.71 -1.82 8.02
C THR A 57 4.35 -3.29 7.84
N VAL A 58 3.94 -3.93 8.94
CA VAL A 58 3.33 -5.26 8.92
C VAL A 58 1.87 -5.10 9.31
N ARG A 59 0.97 -5.64 8.52
CA ARG A 59 -0.47 -5.61 8.77
C ARG A 59 -1.07 -6.99 8.50
N ARG A 60 -2.28 -7.23 9.00
CA ARG A 60 -3.07 -8.39 8.57
C ARG A 60 -3.35 -8.29 7.08
N ALA A 61 -3.41 -9.42 6.38
CA ALA A 61 -3.73 -9.45 4.96
C ALA A 61 -5.10 -8.79 4.67
N ASN A 62 -6.09 -9.06 5.54
CA ASN A 62 -7.44 -8.51 5.48
C ASN A 62 -7.62 -7.17 6.23
N GLY A 63 -6.56 -6.65 6.86
CA GLY A 63 -6.60 -5.43 7.66
C GLY A 63 -5.83 -4.30 7.00
N ALA A 64 -6.37 -3.09 7.03
CA ALA A 64 -5.67 -1.89 6.57
C ALA A 64 -4.73 -1.30 7.64
N ALA A 65 -5.03 -1.54 8.92
CA ALA A 65 -4.27 -0.96 10.03
C ALA A 65 -2.89 -1.65 10.18
N PRO A 66 -1.79 -0.88 10.25
CA PRO A 66 -0.48 -1.42 10.55
C PRO A 66 -0.44 -1.89 12.01
N LEU A 67 0.07 -3.11 12.23
CA LEU A 67 0.30 -3.70 13.55
C LEU A 67 1.74 -3.51 14.03
N TYR A 68 2.66 -3.33 13.08
CA TYR A 68 4.07 -3.06 13.35
C TYR A 68 4.61 -2.10 12.31
N SER A 69 5.60 -1.30 12.69
CA SER A 69 6.37 -0.46 11.77
C SER A 69 7.86 -0.53 12.10
N GLY A 70 8.69 -0.49 11.06
CA GLY A 70 10.14 -0.44 11.18
C GLY A 70 10.76 0.31 10.01
N LYS A 71 12.09 0.35 9.97
CA LYS A 71 12.86 0.95 8.87
C LYS A 71 13.82 -0.06 8.28
N ILE A 72 14.03 0.03 6.98
CA ILE A 72 15.04 -0.75 6.26
C ILE A 72 16.44 -0.21 6.60
N SER A 73 17.39 -1.11 6.81
CA SER A 73 18.81 -0.80 7.03
C SER A 73 19.67 -1.84 6.30
N GLY A 74 20.64 -1.41 5.49
CA GLY A 74 21.42 -2.28 4.62
C GLY A 74 20.57 -3.13 3.68
N HIS A 75 19.47 -2.58 3.15
CA HIS A 75 18.47 -3.31 2.34
C HIS A 75 17.76 -4.46 3.06
N ILE A 76 17.86 -4.54 4.39
CA ILE A 76 17.20 -5.55 5.21
C ILE A 76 16.12 -4.87 6.06
N GLY A 77 14.92 -5.46 6.06
CA GLY A 77 13.90 -5.14 7.06
C GLY A 77 13.86 -6.22 8.14
N ASP A 78 14.13 -5.83 9.38
CA ASP A 78 14.03 -6.70 10.56
C ASP A 78 12.73 -6.42 11.32
N PHE A 79 11.88 -7.44 11.42
CA PHE A 79 10.61 -7.39 12.13
C PHE A 79 10.52 -8.49 13.19
N SER A 80 11.66 -8.91 13.74
CA SER A 80 11.74 -9.94 14.78
C SER A 80 10.93 -9.60 16.03
N ALA A 81 10.81 -8.30 16.36
CA ALA A 81 10.01 -7.79 17.46
C ALA A 81 8.49 -7.92 17.26
N PHE A 82 8.02 -8.16 16.02
CA PHE A 82 6.62 -8.45 15.75
C PHE A 82 6.31 -9.90 16.16
N GLN A 83 5.58 -10.07 17.27
CA GLN A 83 5.22 -11.36 17.84
C GLN A 83 3.70 -11.43 18.04
N PRO A 84 2.92 -11.63 16.95
CA PRO A 84 1.48 -11.79 17.07
C PRO A 84 1.16 -13.09 17.85
N PRO A 85 -0.01 -13.17 18.52
CA PRO A 85 -0.45 -14.41 19.11
C PRO A 85 -0.63 -15.49 18.04
N ASP A 86 -0.37 -16.74 18.42
CA ASP A 86 -0.52 -17.89 17.54
C ASP A 86 -1.94 -17.93 16.97
N SER A 87 -2.04 -17.77 15.65
CA SER A 87 -3.28 -17.66 14.91
C SER A 87 -3.06 -18.10 13.47
N ALA A 88 -4.13 -18.51 12.79
CA ALA A 88 -4.10 -18.81 11.35
C ALA A 88 -4.14 -17.55 10.47
N GLU A 89 -3.81 -16.38 11.04
CA GLU A 89 -3.86 -15.11 10.33
C GLU A 89 -2.67 -14.95 9.38
N HIS A 90 -2.93 -14.41 8.19
CA HIS A 90 -1.90 -14.04 7.24
C HIS A 90 -1.49 -12.58 7.43
N TYR A 91 -0.19 -12.31 7.31
CA TYR A 91 0.38 -10.98 7.44
C TYR A 91 1.09 -10.55 6.16
N VAL A 92 1.04 -9.26 5.87
CA VAL A 92 1.67 -8.66 4.69
C VAL A 92 2.63 -7.57 5.15
N VAL A 93 3.81 -7.56 4.54
CA VAL A 93 4.78 -6.46 4.66
C VAL A 93 4.49 -5.46 3.54
N ALA A 94 4.18 -4.22 3.91
CA ALA A 94 4.04 -3.12 2.98
C ALA A 94 5.17 -2.11 3.24
N LEU A 95 5.92 -1.78 2.20
CA LEU A 95 6.82 -0.65 2.26
C LEU A 95 5.98 0.61 2.17
N ALA A 96 6.32 1.63 2.98
CA ALA A 96 5.83 2.97 2.76
C ALA A 96 6.35 3.34 1.39
N ALA A 97 5.48 3.17 0.40
CA ALA A 97 5.84 3.47 -0.94
C ALA A 97 6.26 4.93 -0.93
N THR A 98 7.30 5.25 -1.66
CA THR A 98 7.53 6.61 -2.12
C THR A 98 6.43 7.03 -3.14
N GLY A 99 5.18 6.53 -2.95
CA GLY A 99 4.03 6.57 -3.86
C GLY A 99 3.15 5.30 -3.76
N ASP A 100 2.10 5.36 -2.92
CA ASP A 100 0.99 4.41 -2.68
C ASP A 100 0.64 3.43 -3.84
N GLN A 101 0.66 2.09 -3.61
CA GLN A 101 -0.18 1.09 -4.34
C GLN A 101 -0.14 -0.31 -3.66
N PRO A 102 -1.32 -0.96 -3.44
CA PRO A 102 -1.42 -2.30 -2.86
C PRO A 102 -1.26 -3.40 -3.93
N ALA A 103 -0.31 -4.32 -3.73
CA ALA A 103 -0.21 -5.54 -4.53
C ALA A 103 -1.32 -6.52 -4.12
N VAL A 104 -2.27 -6.77 -5.03
CA VAL A 104 -3.21 -7.90 -4.99
C VAL A 104 -2.80 -8.88 -6.09
N MET A 105 -2.62 -10.15 -5.75
CA MET A 105 -2.41 -11.24 -6.71
C MET A 105 -3.67 -12.10 -6.77
N SER A 106 -4.16 -12.33 -8.00
CA SER A 106 -5.23 -13.28 -8.35
C SER A 106 -4.81 -14.73 -8.16
#